data_AF-A0A1M5UKY1-F1
#
_entry.id   AF-A0A1M5UKY1-F1
#
_cell.length_a   1.000
_cell.length_b   1.000
_cell.length_c   1.000
_cell.angle_alpha   90.00
_cell.angle_beta   90.00
_cell.angle_gamma   90.00
#
_symmetry.space_group_name_H-M   'P 1'
#
loop_
_entity.id
_entity.type
_entity.pdbx_description
1 polymer ?
#
loop_
_entity_poly.entity_id
_entity_poly.type
_entity_poly.pdbx_seq_one_letter_code
_entity_poly.pdbx_strand_id
1 'polypeptide(L)'
;MKKYIPLLITGLSLPVIAMASSQVNGVSTNPAPQVIPSQLPGSPLMAAIVHRLPSSYDGMNKHFCDAVFLGGRYWLTSAQCADLIMFGPEVNADVIVGIKNLDQMETDGKKIAIKNIYRHPLAKDLDTTQDGLYDYNIAVLELDEAVAGTAIEPASAELVNSLVSGQPLQLTGWRELGDASTGVLYSATQHQTEVSYVERSTCQNVGEYYASTGGYFESMAELYASIEKDYASLGEDVICAGDYIHAAVGDRASPLIINDQGTPKLAGITSWGNKSFSDTPYGVYTNVGLVHDWIENIITGQWATPIKADSYSDEKVVLVDVPVENHSQQPFTITDINLPEGVTLDSNWCDSELQVDESCSLTFRVNKEEAGHMRENFDYEIQAGLFVEGAPYSYIPVSLWMTYGYPIKVSSNSDNNVTLVTVPVDNQHDEPFSVTEVYLPDGVTIHDNHCRTPVAPANTCNITFRVNKEEAGIEPGDVFNDLSVLMVTDNAPYSVRAILTMNNG
;
A
#
# COMPACT_ATOMS: atom_id res chain seq x y z
N MET A 1 84.25 -29.48 -53.45
CA MET A 1 83.84 -29.61 -52.03
C MET A 1 83.52 -28.24 -51.46
N LYS A 2 82.24 -27.85 -51.56
CA LYS A 2 81.60 -26.75 -50.83
C LYS A 2 80.15 -27.19 -50.61
N LYS A 3 79.71 -27.19 -49.36
CA LYS A 3 78.37 -27.56 -48.89
C LYS A 3 77.39 -26.43 -49.19
N TYR A 4 76.24 -26.74 -49.78
CA TYR A 4 75.01 -25.98 -49.63
C TYR A 4 73.85 -26.98 -49.52
N ILE A 5 73.10 -26.89 -48.43
CA ILE A 5 71.92 -27.69 -48.11
C ILE A 5 70.70 -26.94 -48.68
N PRO A 6 69.86 -27.56 -49.53
CA PRO A 6 68.52 -27.07 -49.79
C PRO A 6 67.52 -27.79 -48.85
N LEU A 7 66.76 -26.97 -48.13
CA LEU A 7 65.65 -27.35 -47.25
C LEU A 7 64.47 -27.83 -48.12
N LEU A 8 64.05 -29.09 -47.98
CA LEU A 8 62.83 -29.61 -48.60
C LEU A 8 61.64 -29.35 -47.66
N ILE A 9 60.65 -28.60 -48.14
CA ILE A 9 59.37 -28.42 -47.48
C ILE A 9 58.49 -29.64 -47.80
N THR A 10 58.27 -30.50 -46.82
CA THR A 10 57.22 -31.52 -46.86
C THR A 10 56.10 -31.07 -45.93
N GLY A 11 54.97 -30.65 -46.50
CA GLY A 11 53.76 -30.31 -45.76
C GLY A 11 53.18 -31.57 -45.10
N LEU A 12 53.19 -31.60 -43.77
CA LEU A 12 52.45 -32.57 -42.97
C LEU A 12 50.98 -32.19 -42.98
N SER A 13 50.17 -33.01 -43.62
CA SER A 13 48.71 -33.04 -43.48
C SER A 13 48.36 -33.47 -42.05
N LEU A 14 47.92 -32.52 -41.23
CA LEU A 14 47.29 -32.82 -39.94
C LEU A 14 45.82 -33.24 -40.18
N PRO A 15 45.35 -34.33 -39.55
CA PRO A 15 43.97 -34.77 -39.68
C PRO A 15 43.01 -33.75 -39.05
N VAL A 16 41.92 -33.48 -39.76
CA VAL A 16 40.76 -32.75 -39.28
C VAL A 16 40.18 -33.52 -38.09
N ILE A 17 40.51 -33.11 -36.88
CA ILE A 17 39.72 -33.46 -35.70
C ILE A 17 38.53 -32.51 -35.74
N ALA A 18 37.36 -33.06 -36.08
CA ALA A 18 36.10 -32.39 -35.86
C ALA A 18 35.98 -32.12 -34.37
N MET A 19 36.22 -30.87 -33.95
CA MET A 19 35.75 -30.40 -32.66
C MET A 19 34.23 -30.40 -32.77
N ALA A 20 33.60 -31.41 -32.17
CA ALA A 20 32.19 -31.34 -31.86
C ALA A 20 31.98 -30.07 -31.05
N SER A 21 31.29 -29.10 -31.63
CA SER A 21 30.67 -28.03 -30.86
C SER A 21 29.78 -28.72 -29.84
N SER A 22 30.16 -28.66 -28.56
CA SER A 22 29.20 -28.84 -27.50
C SER A 22 28.20 -27.68 -27.65
N GLN A 23 27.12 -27.92 -28.38
CA GLN A 23 25.93 -27.11 -28.20
C GLN A 23 25.60 -27.17 -26.72
N VAL A 24 25.60 -26.00 -26.08
CA VAL A 24 25.00 -25.82 -24.76
C VAL A 24 23.50 -26.02 -24.96
N ASN A 25 23.07 -27.28 -25.09
CA ASN A 25 21.69 -27.66 -24.87
C ASN A 25 21.53 -27.74 -23.36
N GLY A 26 21.09 -26.63 -22.80
CA GLY A 26 20.91 -26.48 -21.36
C GLY A 26 20.11 -25.21 -21.03
N VAL A 27 19.04 -24.93 -21.77
CA VAL A 27 17.91 -24.24 -21.14
C VAL A 27 17.38 -25.24 -20.13
N SER A 28 17.64 -24.99 -18.85
CA SER A 28 16.96 -25.71 -17.78
C SER A 28 15.48 -25.45 -17.95
N THR A 29 14.74 -26.41 -18.48
CA THR A 29 13.29 -26.42 -18.38
C THR A 29 12.97 -26.80 -16.93
N ASN A 30 13.14 -25.84 -16.01
CA ASN A 30 12.49 -25.99 -14.71
C ASN A 30 10.98 -26.08 -15.00
N PRO A 31 10.30 -27.14 -14.54
CA PRO A 31 8.85 -27.22 -14.68
C PRO A 31 8.23 -26.01 -13.99
N ALA A 32 7.15 -25.47 -14.58
CA ALA A 32 6.40 -24.39 -13.96
C ALA A 32 6.07 -24.73 -12.49
N PRO A 33 6.25 -23.79 -11.55
CA PRO A 33 5.89 -23.99 -10.17
C PRO A 33 4.41 -24.32 -10.13
N GLN A 34 4.08 -25.37 -9.39
CA GLN A 34 2.73 -25.89 -9.35
C GLN A 34 1.85 -24.94 -8.54
N VAL A 35 0.97 -24.22 -9.21
CA VAL A 35 -0.11 -23.47 -8.56
C VAL A 35 -1.10 -24.48 -8.00
N ILE A 36 -1.22 -24.52 -6.67
CA ILE A 36 -2.16 -25.40 -5.97
C ILE A 36 -3.07 -24.56 -5.07
N PRO A 37 -4.29 -25.04 -4.74
CA PRO A 37 -5.12 -24.38 -3.74
C PRO A 37 -4.33 -24.20 -2.43
N SER A 38 -4.49 -23.04 -1.77
CA SER A 38 -3.72 -22.73 -0.56
C SER A 38 -3.97 -23.79 0.55
N GLN A 39 -2.88 -24.44 0.97
CA GLN A 39 -2.84 -25.47 2.01
C GLN A 39 -2.20 -24.96 3.31
N LEU A 40 -1.83 -23.68 3.37
CA LEU A 40 -1.24 -23.07 4.55
C LEU A 40 -2.15 -23.27 5.79
N PRO A 41 -1.58 -23.74 6.92
CA PRO A 41 -2.35 -24.03 8.12
C PRO A 41 -2.84 -22.73 8.76
N GLY A 42 -4.16 -22.61 8.93
CA GLY A 42 -4.79 -21.52 9.66
C GLY A 42 -5.45 -20.51 8.73
N SER A 43 -6.77 -20.61 8.59
CA SER A 43 -7.57 -19.42 8.33
C SER A 43 -7.76 -18.70 9.68
N PRO A 44 -7.47 -17.39 9.79
CA PRO A 44 -7.11 -16.49 8.71
C PRO A 44 -5.62 -16.07 8.77
N LEU A 45 -4.77 -16.68 7.94
CA LEU A 45 -3.42 -16.16 7.66
C LEU A 45 -3.48 -14.92 6.74
N MET A 46 -4.49 -14.84 5.89
CA MET A 46 -4.69 -13.75 4.93
C MET A 46 -6.08 -13.13 5.08
N ALA A 47 -6.15 -11.86 4.70
CA ALA A 47 -7.38 -11.11 4.53
C ALA A 47 -7.36 -10.37 3.19
N ALA A 48 -8.55 -10.16 2.64
CA ALA A 48 -8.76 -9.34 1.45
C ALA A 48 -9.05 -7.90 1.90
N ILE A 49 -8.31 -6.95 1.34
CA ILE A 49 -8.67 -5.53 1.41
C ILE A 49 -9.49 -5.23 0.17
N VAL A 50 -10.73 -4.78 0.39
CA VAL A 50 -11.71 -4.57 -0.66
C VAL A 50 -12.22 -3.15 -0.66
N HIS A 51 -12.48 -2.64 -1.86
CA HIS A 51 -13.24 -1.43 -2.06
C HIS A 51 -14.68 -1.63 -1.56
N ARG A 52 -15.27 -0.62 -0.90
CA ARG A 52 -16.71 -0.59 -0.64
C ARG A 52 -17.46 -0.26 -1.92
N LEU A 53 -17.56 -1.26 -2.81
CA LEU A 53 -18.35 -1.22 -4.04
C LEU A 53 -19.67 -1.98 -3.88
N PRO A 54 -20.70 -1.67 -4.71
CA PRO A 54 -22.01 -2.30 -4.60
C PRO A 54 -21.95 -3.83 -4.73
N SER A 55 -22.93 -4.53 -4.17
CA SER A 55 -23.07 -5.99 -4.27
C SER A 55 -23.20 -6.53 -5.71
N SER A 56 -23.41 -5.66 -6.70
CA SER A 56 -23.38 -6.03 -8.12
C SER A 56 -21.98 -6.33 -8.66
N TYR A 57 -20.92 -5.86 -8.00
CA TYR A 57 -19.55 -6.22 -8.33
C TYR A 57 -19.19 -7.53 -7.65
N ASP A 58 -18.58 -8.45 -8.40
CA ASP A 58 -18.06 -9.69 -7.83
C ASP A 58 -16.87 -9.42 -6.91
N GLY A 59 -16.50 -10.41 -6.11
CA GLY A 59 -15.47 -10.24 -5.09
C GLY A 59 -14.10 -9.88 -5.67
N MET A 60 -13.83 -10.34 -6.89
CA MET A 60 -12.60 -10.07 -7.61
C MET A 60 -12.47 -8.61 -8.02
N ASN A 61 -13.56 -7.97 -8.45
CA ASN A 61 -13.55 -6.55 -8.80
C ASN A 61 -13.50 -5.63 -7.57
N LYS A 62 -13.87 -6.13 -6.39
CA LYS A 62 -13.76 -5.37 -5.13
C LYS A 62 -12.38 -5.47 -4.50
N HIS A 63 -11.70 -6.61 -4.63
CA HIS A 63 -10.38 -6.84 -4.05
C HIS A 63 -9.30 -6.01 -4.76
N PHE A 64 -8.44 -5.37 -3.98
CA PHE A 64 -7.32 -4.58 -4.53
C PHE A 64 -5.98 -4.81 -3.83
N CYS A 65 -5.99 -5.32 -2.60
CA CYS A 65 -4.79 -5.58 -1.81
C CYS A 65 -5.00 -6.75 -0.85
N ASP A 66 -3.91 -7.37 -0.43
CA ASP A 66 -3.88 -8.37 0.62
C ASP A 66 -3.47 -7.77 1.96
N ALA A 67 -3.80 -8.49 3.04
CA ALA A 67 -3.21 -8.29 4.35
C ALA A 67 -2.87 -9.63 5.02
N VAL A 68 -1.80 -9.65 5.81
CA VAL A 68 -1.23 -10.85 6.45
C VAL A 68 -1.42 -10.78 7.96
N PHE A 69 -1.93 -11.85 8.57
CA PHE A 69 -2.28 -11.85 9.99
C PHE A 69 -1.05 -11.93 10.91
N LEU A 70 -0.83 -10.87 11.70
CA LEU A 70 0.26 -10.80 12.70
C LEU A 70 -0.20 -11.14 14.13
N GLY A 71 -1.50 -11.32 14.36
CA GLY A 71 -2.06 -11.68 15.66
C GLY A 71 -2.96 -10.60 16.26
N GLY A 72 -3.99 -11.05 16.99
CA GLY A 72 -4.94 -10.15 17.63
C GLY A 72 -5.65 -9.25 16.62
N ARG A 73 -5.34 -7.96 16.62
CA ARG A 73 -5.94 -6.94 15.75
C ARG A 73 -5.03 -6.52 14.60
N TYR A 74 -3.81 -7.04 14.53
CA TYR A 74 -2.77 -6.51 13.65
C TYR A 74 -2.60 -7.31 12.36
N TRP A 75 -2.53 -6.59 11.26
CA TRP A 75 -2.42 -7.13 9.91
C TRP A 75 -1.38 -6.36 9.11
N LEU A 76 -0.43 -7.05 8.49
CA LEU A 76 0.58 -6.42 7.65
C LEU A 76 0.06 -6.22 6.23
N THR A 77 0.29 -5.06 5.63
CA THR A 77 0.05 -4.78 4.22
C THR A 77 1.18 -3.91 3.65
N SER A 78 1.06 -3.43 2.41
CA SER A 78 2.03 -2.52 1.80
C SER A 78 1.69 -1.05 2.09
N ALA A 79 2.67 -0.17 2.10
CA ALA A 79 2.46 1.28 2.24
C ALA A 79 1.59 1.82 1.11
N GLN A 80 1.74 1.31 -0.12
CA GLN A 80 0.87 1.65 -1.24
C GLN A 80 -0.60 1.25 -0.99
N CYS A 81 -0.86 0.09 -0.38
CA CYS A 81 -2.23 -0.29 0.00
C CYS A 81 -2.79 0.66 1.06
N ALA A 82 -1.97 1.02 2.06
CA ALA A 82 -2.32 2.03 3.05
C ALA A 82 -2.64 3.39 2.39
N ASP A 83 -1.82 3.84 1.45
CA ASP A 83 -2.03 5.10 0.72
C ASP A 83 -3.34 5.06 -0.08
N LEU A 84 -3.69 3.93 -0.70
CA LEU A 84 -4.99 3.76 -1.38
C LEU A 84 -6.17 3.84 -0.40
N ILE A 85 -6.03 3.29 0.81
CA ILE A 85 -7.07 3.35 1.84
C ILE A 85 -7.22 4.79 2.36
N MET A 86 -6.11 5.52 2.51
CA MET A 86 -6.07 6.85 3.11
C MET A 86 -6.44 7.98 2.15
N PHE A 87 -5.96 7.91 0.90
CA PHE A 87 -6.01 8.98 -0.09
C PHE A 87 -6.71 8.60 -1.39
N GLY A 88 -7.10 7.33 -1.56
CA GLY A 88 -7.72 6.86 -2.80
C GLY A 88 -9.05 7.57 -3.09
N PRO A 89 -9.44 7.71 -4.38
CA PRO A 89 -10.72 8.29 -4.77
C PRO A 89 -11.93 7.53 -4.17
N GLU A 90 -11.70 6.29 -3.75
CA GLU A 90 -12.65 5.42 -3.08
C GLU A 90 -12.30 5.38 -1.58
N VAL A 91 -12.66 6.43 -0.85
CA VAL A 91 -12.22 6.73 0.54
C VAL A 91 -12.75 5.75 1.60
N ASN A 92 -13.07 4.52 1.24
CA ASN A 92 -13.72 3.52 2.09
C ASN A 92 -13.31 2.10 1.68
N ALA A 93 -12.35 1.52 2.40
CA ALA A 93 -11.99 0.11 2.29
C ALA A 93 -12.56 -0.70 3.47
N ASP A 94 -12.80 -1.99 3.22
CA ASP A 94 -13.12 -2.99 4.24
C ASP A 94 -12.05 -4.08 4.25
N VAL A 95 -11.76 -4.63 5.43
CA VAL A 95 -10.89 -5.81 5.57
C VAL A 95 -11.76 -7.03 5.81
N ILE A 96 -11.70 -7.98 4.89
CA ILE A 96 -12.45 -9.24 4.95
C ILE A 96 -11.51 -10.36 5.39
N VAL A 97 -11.70 -10.85 6.61
CA VAL A 97 -10.91 -11.94 7.18
C VAL A 97 -11.65 -13.27 7.02
N GLY A 98 -10.91 -14.39 7.03
CA GLY A 98 -11.51 -15.73 7.12
C GLY A 98 -11.87 -16.39 5.79
N ILE A 99 -11.66 -15.71 4.67
CA ILE A 99 -12.09 -16.18 3.34
C ILE A 99 -11.00 -16.98 2.63
N LYS A 100 -11.44 -17.88 1.73
CA LYS A 100 -10.59 -18.49 0.70
C LYS A 100 -11.05 -18.18 -0.72
N ASN A 101 -12.30 -17.76 -0.87
CA ASN A 101 -12.88 -17.39 -2.15
C ASN A 101 -13.46 -15.96 -2.04
N LEU A 102 -13.00 -15.05 -2.91
CA LEU A 102 -13.43 -13.66 -2.94
C LEU A 102 -14.94 -13.56 -3.19
N ASP A 103 -15.53 -14.44 -4.00
CA ASP A 103 -16.98 -14.45 -4.26
C ASP A 103 -17.82 -14.92 -3.08
N GLN A 104 -17.18 -15.35 -1.98
CA GLN A 104 -17.82 -15.77 -0.73
C GLN A 104 -17.52 -14.81 0.43
N MET A 105 -17.08 -13.58 0.12
CA MET A 105 -16.75 -12.58 1.15
C MET A 105 -17.90 -12.24 2.10
N GLU A 106 -19.15 -12.27 1.60
CA GLU A 106 -20.35 -11.97 2.38
C GLU A 106 -20.86 -13.17 3.21
N THR A 107 -20.45 -14.39 2.87
CA THR A 107 -20.97 -15.63 3.48
C THR A 107 -19.97 -16.28 4.42
N ASP A 108 -18.73 -16.43 3.97
CA ASP A 108 -17.64 -17.07 4.71
C ASP A 108 -16.77 -16.05 5.45
N GLY A 109 -16.78 -14.80 4.97
CA GLY A 109 -15.93 -13.74 5.47
C GLY A 109 -16.51 -13.00 6.65
N LYS A 110 -15.61 -12.46 7.48
CA LYS A 110 -15.96 -11.44 8.47
C LYS A 110 -15.35 -10.12 8.05
N LYS A 111 -16.22 -9.16 7.77
CA LYS A 111 -15.85 -7.76 7.56
C LYS A 111 -15.49 -7.11 8.89
N ILE A 112 -14.34 -6.43 8.95
CA ILE A 112 -13.89 -5.69 10.12
C ILE A 112 -13.37 -4.32 9.67
N ALA A 113 -13.76 -3.27 10.38
CA ALA A 113 -13.29 -1.91 10.11
C ALA A 113 -11.82 -1.74 10.48
N ILE A 114 -11.12 -0.89 9.73
CA ILE A 114 -9.76 -0.44 10.05
C ILE A 114 -9.88 0.63 11.14
N LYS A 115 -9.20 0.42 12.26
CA LYS A 115 -9.13 1.37 13.37
C LYS A 115 -7.95 2.33 13.22
N ASN A 116 -6.75 1.79 12.96
CA ASN A 116 -5.54 2.58 12.74
C ASN A 116 -4.70 2.03 11.57
N ILE A 117 -3.93 2.91 10.93
CA ILE A 117 -2.98 2.58 9.86
C ILE A 117 -1.60 3.10 10.27
N TYR A 118 -0.63 2.20 10.33
CA TYR A 118 0.77 2.47 10.70
C TYR A 118 1.63 2.31 9.46
N ARG A 119 1.87 3.41 8.75
CA ARG A 119 2.74 3.43 7.57
C ARG A 119 4.20 3.54 8.00
N HIS A 120 5.11 2.85 7.31
CA HIS A 120 6.53 2.98 7.62
C HIS A 120 7.00 4.42 7.34
N PRO A 121 7.71 5.11 8.26
CA PRO A 121 8.08 6.53 8.09
C PRO A 121 8.98 6.83 6.89
N LEU A 122 9.77 5.83 6.44
CA LEU A 122 10.63 5.95 5.27
C LEU A 122 9.94 5.50 3.97
N ALA A 123 8.65 5.16 4.01
CA ALA A 123 7.91 4.79 2.81
C ALA A 123 7.68 6.02 1.92
N LYS A 124 7.91 5.87 0.61
CA LYS A 124 7.68 6.94 -0.38
C LYS A 124 6.22 7.02 -0.82
N ASP A 125 5.69 8.23 -0.90
CA ASP A 125 4.29 8.50 -1.25
C ASP A 125 3.98 8.25 -2.73
N LEU A 126 2.77 7.77 -3.01
CA LEU A 126 2.27 7.51 -4.37
C LEU A 126 2.47 8.68 -5.33
N ASP A 127 2.26 9.92 -4.87
CA ASP A 127 2.30 11.12 -5.72
C ASP A 127 3.73 11.54 -6.13
N THR A 128 4.75 11.10 -5.38
CA THR A 128 6.16 11.38 -5.70
C THR A 128 6.79 10.34 -6.63
N THR A 129 6.08 9.23 -6.91
CA THR A 129 6.62 8.09 -7.66
C THR A 129 6.40 8.21 -9.17
N GLN A 130 6.96 9.25 -9.82
CA GLN A 130 7.12 9.19 -11.29
C GLN A 130 8.06 8.06 -11.74
N ASP A 131 8.90 7.53 -10.83
CA ASP A 131 9.90 6.49 -11.11
C ASP A 131 9.52 5.08 -10.60
N GLY A 132 8.36 4.87 -9.95
CA GLY A 132 7.88 3.53 -9.57
C GLY A 132 8.74 2.76 -8.55
N LEU A 133 9.60 3.45 -7.80
CA LEU A 133 10.41 2.89 -6.71
C LEU A 133 9.72 3.10 -5.37
N TYR A 134 9.28 2.00 -4.75
CA TYR A 134 8.62 2.01 -3.46
C TYR A 134 9.59 1.55 -2.36
N ASP A 135 10.40 2.50 -1.87
CA ASP A 135 11.26 2.25 -0.71
C ASP A 135 10.38 1.98 0.52
N TYR A 136 10.77 1.01 1.35
CA TYR A 136 10.06 0.64 2.59
C TYR A 136 8.54 0.47 2.40
N ASN A 137 8.10 -0.19 1.33
CA ASN A 137 6.69 -0.37 0.98
C ASN A 137 5.96 -1.32 1.95
N ILE A 138 5.68 -0.85 3.17
CA ILE A 138 5.09 -1.64 4.25
C ILE A 138 4.24 -0.76 5.19
N ALA A 139 3.14 -1.33 5.65
CA ALA A 139 2.24 -0.74 6.62
C ALA A 139 1.63 -1.83 7.52
N VAL A 140 1.25 -1.48 8.74
CA VAL A 140 0.43 -2.33 9.63
C VAL A 140 -0.96 -1.70 9.74
N LEU A 141 -2.00 -2.52 9.66
CA LEU A 141 -3.38 -2.17 9.96
C LEU A 141 -3.73 -2.72 11.34
N GLU A 142 -4.31 -1.88 12.20
CA GLU A 142 -5.02 -2.34 13.40
C GLU A 142 -6.51 -2.32 13.11
N LEU A 143 -7.17 -3.47 13.28
CA LEU A 143 -8.60 -3.62 13.08
C LEU A 143 -9.38 -3.37 14.38
N ASP A 144 -10.63 -2.92 14.22
CA ASP A 144 -11.52 -2.60 15.35
C ASP A 144 -11.98 -3.83 16.14
N GLU A 145 -11.68 -5.03 15.65
CA GLU A 145 -11.92 -6.29 16.35
C GLU A 145 -10.72 -7.23 16.29
N ALA A 146 -10.45 -7.91 17.41
CA ALA A 146 -9.42 -8.95 17.46
C ALA A 146 -9.92 -10.22 16.75
N VAL A 147 -9.04 -10.85 16.01
CA VAL A 147 -9.28 -12.09 15.26
C VAL A 147 -8.55 -13.24 15.94
N ALA A 148 -9.24 -14.37 16.10
CA ALA A 148 -8.64 -15.59 16.60
C ALA A 148 -7.99 -16.36 15.44
N GLY A 149 -6.76 -16.82 15.62
CA GLY A 149 -6.04 -17.58 14.61
C GLY A 149 -4.57 -17.77 14.96
N THR A 150 -3.85 -18.47 14.07
CA THR A 150 -2.39 -18.59 14.16
C THR A 150 -1.77 -17.44 13.39
N ALA A 151 -1.10 -16.53 14.10
CA ALA A 151 -0.31 -15.47 13.50
C ALA A 151 0.93 -16.06 12.79
N ILE A 152 1.36 -15.42 11.70
CA ILE A 152 2.69 -15.68 11.14
C ILE A 152 3.71 -14.79 11.85
N GLU A 153 4.85 -15.37 12.20
CA GLU A 153 5.96 -14.64 12.80
C GLU A 153 6.77 -13.92 11.71
N PRO A 154 7.03 -12.60 11.84
CA PRO A 154 7.99 -11.90 10.99
C PRO A 154 9.39 -12.54 11.08
N ALA A 155 10.03 -12.79 9.94
CA ALA A 155 11.41 -13.29 9.93
C ALA A 155 12.37 -12.25 10.52
N SER A 156 13.40 -12.68 11.25
CA SER A 156 14.44 -11.77 11.74
C SER A 156 15.40 -11.36 10.62
N ALA A 157 16.16 -10.29 10.85
CA ALA A 157 17.22 -9.86 9.94
C ALA A 157 18.23 -10.98 9.66
N GLU A 158 18.64 -11.74 10.68
CA GLU A 158 19.59 -12.85 10.54
C GLU A 158 19.04 -13.95 9.64
N LEU A 159 17.75 -14.28 9.77
CA LEU A 159 17.13 -15.31 8.96
C LEU A 159 17.07 -14.89 7.49
N VAL A 160 16.60 -13.67 7.20
CA VAL A 160 16.52 -13.18 5.81
C VAL A 160 17.92 -13.02 5.20
N ASN A 161 18.89 -12.53 5.97
CA ASN A 161 20.28 -12.42 5.52
C ASN A 161 20.97 -13.78 5.29
N SER A 162 20.42 -14.87 5.83
CA SER A 162 20.92 -16.23 5.62
C SER A 162 20.39 -16.92 4.36
N LEU A 163 19.44 -16.29 3.66
CA LEU A 163 18.86 -16.82 2.42
C LEU A 163 19.93 -17.03 1.35
N VAL A 164 19.84 -18.16 0.65
CA VAL A 164 20.75 -18.51 -0.45
C VAL A 164 19.99 -18.58 -1.78
N SER A 165 20.61 -18.13 -2.87
CA SER A 165 19.97 -18.14 -4.20
C SER A 165 19.47 -19.54 -4.56
N GLY A 166 18.24 -19.64 -5.05
CA GLY A 166 17.55 -20.90 -5.33
C GLY A 166 16.82 -21.53 -4.14
N GLN A 167 16.92 -20.95 -2.94
CA GLN A 167 16.17 -21.43 -1.78
C GLN A 167 14.66 -21.28 -2.02
N PRO A 168 13.86 -22.34 -1.78
CA PRO A 168 12.42 -22.28 -2.00
C PRO A 168 11.73 -21.41 -0.95
N LEU A 169 10.84 -20.54 -1.43
CA LEU A 169 9.95 -19.69 -0.66
C LEU A 169 8.51 -19.94 -1.13
N GLN A 170 7.57 -19.87 -0.20
CA GLN A 170 6.15 -20.06 -0.52
C GLN A 170 5.47 -18.70 -0.67
N LEU A 171 4.71 -18.54 -1.75
CA LEU A 171 3.88 -17.37 -2.00
C LEU A 171 2.41 -17.80 -2.04
N THR A 172 1.51 -17.01 -1.47
CA THR A 172 0.06 -17.25 -1.53
C THR A 172 -0.69 -15.93 -1.78
N GLY A 173 -1.83 -16.00 -2.47
CA GLY A 173 -2.58 -14.82 -2.94
C GLY A 173 -3.86 -15.23 -3.68
N TRP A 174 -4.70 -14.27 -4.03
CA TRP A 174 -5.88 -14.47 -4.89
C TRP A 174 -5.60 -14.18 -6.36
N ARG A 175 -4.60 -13.36 -6.68
CA ARG A 175 -4.13 -13.17 -8.06
C ARG A 175 -3.23 -14.32 -8.51
N GLU A 176 -3.59 -14.90 -9.65
CA GLU A 176 -2.87 -16.04 -10.20
C GLU A 176 -1.60 -15.61 -10.92
N LEU A 177 -0.64 -16.51 -10.87
CA LEU A 177 0.67 -16.41 -11.45
C LEU A 177 0.53 -16.77 -12.92
N GLY A 178 0.39 -15.77 -13.78
CA GLY A 178 0.35 -16.01 -15.22
C GLY A 178 1.71 -16.47 -15.73
N ASP A 179 1.74 -17.55 -16.51
CA ASP A 179 2.84 -17.82 -17.44
C ASP A 179 2.73 -16.80 -18.60
N ALA A 180 3.86 -16.23 -19.04
CA ALA A 180 3.98 -15.40 -20.23
C ALA A 180 3.29 -15.98 -21.49
N SER A 181 3.10 -17.31 -21.54
CA SER A 181 2.44 -18.01 -22.64
C SER A 181 0.90 -18.07 -22.57
N THR A 182 0.30 -17.92 -21.38
CA THR A 182 -1.16 -18.11 -21.16
C THR A 182 -1.92 -16.85 -20.78
N GLY A 183 -1.21 -15.78 -20.42
CA GLY A 183 -1.82 -14.52 -19.97
C GLY A 183 -2.31 -14.60 -18.53
N VAL A 184 -2.67 -13.44 -17.97
CA VAL A 184 -3.16 -13.31 -16.58
C VAL A 184 -4.47 -14.08 -16.44
N LEU A 185 -4.48 -15.11 -15.60
CA LEU A 185 -5.70 -15.69 -15.12
C LEU A 185 -5.99 -15.05 -13.76
N TYR A 186 -7.19 -14.50 -13.60
CA TYR A 186 -7.66 -14.02 -12.32
C TYR A 186 -8.50 -15.12 -11.69
N SER A 187 -8.30 -15.41 -10.41
CA SER A 187 -9.07 -16.41 -9.70
C SER A 187 -9.71 -15.84 -8.45
N ALA A 188 -10.99 -16.12 -8.25
CA ALA A 188 -11.64 -15.81 -6.98
C ALA A 188 -11.10 -16.68 -5.84
N THR A 189 -10.49 -17.83 -6.13
CA THR A 189 -9.99 -18.77 -5.12
C THR A 189 -8.52 -18.48 -4.78
N GLN A 190 -8.16 -18.59 -3.51
CA GLN A 190 -6.78 -18.41 -3.02
C GLN A 190 -5.87 -19.56 -3.45
N HIS A 191 -4.70 -19.23 -3.99
CA HIS A 191 -3.68 -20.18 -4.43
C HIS A 191 -2.38 -20.02 -3.64
N GLN A 192 -1.52 -21.02 -3.77
CA GLN A 192 -0.14 -20.96 -3.33
C GLN A 192 0.80 -21.53 -4.39
N THR A 193 2.04 -21.06 -4.39
CA THR A 193 3.13 -21.51 -5.24
C THR A 193 4.45 -21.56 -4.47
N GLU A 194 5.46 -22.15 -5.10
CA GLU A 194 6.85 -22.04 -4.67
C GLU A 194 7.62 -21.14 -5.64
N VAL A 195 8.40 -20.20 -5.11
CA VAL A 195 9.32 -19.35 -5.86
C VAL A 195 10.73 -19.47 -5.27
N SER A 196 11.75 -19.30 -6.10
CA SER A 196 13.15 -19.35 -5.67
C SER A 196 13.63 -17.98 -5.23
N TYR A 197 14.30 -17.89 -4.07
CA TYR A 197 15.02 -16.68 -3.68
C TYR A 197 16.09 -16.32 -4.69
N VAL A 198 16.25 -15.02 -4.95
CA VAL A 198 17.27 -14.46 -5.85
C VAL A 198 18.10 -13.45 -5.07
N GLU A 199 19.42 -13.61 -5.13
CA GLU A 199 20.34 -12.67 -4.50
C GLU A 199 20.11 -11.26 -5.06
N ARG A 200 20.07 -10.25 -4.18
CA ARG A 200 19.79 -8.86 -4.58
C ARG A 200 20.75 -8.35 -5.65
N SER A 201 22.03 -8.71 -5.58
CA SER A 201 23.04 -8.35 -6.58
C SER A 201 22.70 -8.90 -7.97
N THR A 202 22.14 -10.12 -8.04
CA THR A 202 21.64 -10.71 -9.29
C THR A 202 20.39 -9.98 -9.75
N CYS A 203 19.49 -9.68 -8.82
CA CYS A 203 18.27 -8.94 -9.09
C CYS A 203 18.55 -7.51 -9.61
N GLN A 204 19.60 -6.85 -9.14
CA GLN A 204 19.99 -5.51 -9.61
C GLN A 204 20.58 -5.51 -11.04
N ASN A 205 21.00 -6.68 -11.55
CA ASN A 205 21.73 -6.81 -12.80
C ASN A 205 20.89 -7.47 -13.92
N VAL A 206 19.62 -7.06 -14.06
CA VAL A 206 18.72 -7.58 -15.11
C VAL A 206 19.14 -7.22 -16.55
N GLY A 207 20.04 -6.26 -16.74
CA GLY A 207 20.51 -5.90 -18.09
C GLY A 207 21.33 -7.00 -18.78
N GLU A 208 22.14 -7.74 -18.02
CA GLU A 208 22.85 -8.92 -18.55
C GLU A 208 21.86 -10.02 -18.98
N TYR A 209 20.73 -10.11 -18.28
CA TYR A 209 19.68 -11.05 -18.60
C TYR A 209 19.05 -10.76 -19.96
N TYR A 210 18.58 -9.52 -20.23
CA TYR A 210 18.00 -9.15 -21.52
C TYR A 210 18.98 -9.27 -22.69
N ALA A 211 20.27 -9.02 -22.44
CA ALA A 211 21.32 -9.23 -23.43
C ALA A 211 21.50 -10.72 -23.78
N SER A 212 21.31 -11.62 -22.81
CA SER A 212 21.53 -13.07 -22.97
C SER A 212 20.36 -13.82 -23.62
N THR A 213 19.13 -13.33 -23.50
CA THR A 213 17.91 -13.97 -24.05
C THR A 213 17.62 -13.65 -25.51
N GLY A 214 18.51 -12.90 -26.18
CA GLY A 214 18.43 -12.63 -27.62
C GLY A 214 17.99 -11.21 -28.00
N GLY A 215 17.82 -10.31 -27.02
CA GLY A 215 17.90 -8.86 -27.17
C GLY A 215 16.88 -8.15 -28.09
N TYR A 216 16.16 -7.20 -27.48
CA TYR A 216 15.63 -5.98 -28.09
C TYR A 216 14.81 -6.14 -29.39
N PHE A 217 13.50 -6.31 -29.26
CA PHE A 217 12.63 -5.65 -30.23
C PHE A 217 12.89 -4.15 -30.07
N GLU A 218 13.34 -3.45 -31.12
CA GLU A 218 13.59 -2.00 -31.08
C GLU A 218 12.41 -1.22 -30.49
N SER A 219 11.19 -1.73 -30.65
CA SER A 219 9.96 -1.15 -30.09
C SER A 219 9.79 -1.26 -28.57
N MET A 220 10.59 -2.08 -27.87
CA MET A 220 10.52 -2.28 -26.41
C MET A 220 11.76 -1.77 -25.67
N ALA A 221 12.65 -1.10 -26.41
CA ALA A 221 13.90 -0.55 -25.91
C ALA A 221 13.74 0.34 -24.67
N GLU A 222 12.82 1.28 -24.74
CA GLU A 222 12.59 2.26 -23.67
C GLU A 222 12.02 1.60 -22.42
N LEU A 223 11.16 0.57 -22.60
CA LEU A 223 10.62 -0.23 -21.50
C LEU A 223 11.74 -0.97 -20.77
N TYR A 224 12.57 -1.73 -21.49
CA TYR A 224 13.67 -2.47 -20.87
C TYR A 224 14.71 -1.57 -20.19
N ALA A 225 15.05 -0.44 -20.81
CA ALA A 225 15.93 0.55 -20.17
C ALA A 225 15.33 1.11 -18.87
N SER A 226 14.01 1.32 -18.81
CA SER A 226 13.33 1.73 -17.58
C SER A 226 13.36 0.64 -16.52
N ILE A 227 13.14 -0.62 -16.91
CA ILE A 227 13.19 -1.77 -16.00
C ILE A 227 14.60 -1.95 -15.44
N GLU A 228 15.63 -1.91 -16.28
CA GLU A 228 17.03 -1.98 -15.85
C GLU A 228 17.37 -0.88 -14.83
N LYS A 229 16.92 0.36 -15.07
CA LYS A 229 17.10 1.47 -14.14
C LYS A 229 16.42 1.20 -12.80
N ASP A 230 15.17 0.71 -12.82
CA ASP A 230 14.40 0.42 -11.62
C ASP A 230 15.10 -0.67 -10.78
N TYR A 231 15.49 -1.79 -11.38
CA TYR A 231 16.20 -2.88 -10.69
C TYR A 231 17.59 -2.48 -10.18
N ALA A 232 18.35 -1.69 -10.95
CA ALA A 232 19.67 -1.23 -10.53
C ALA A 232 19.64 -0.36 -9.26
N SER A 233 18.48 0.24 -8.96
CA SER A 233 18.29 1.12 -7.80
C SER A 233 17.78 0.42 -6.54
N LEU A 234 17.54 -0.90 -6.58
CA LEU A 234 17.02 -1.65 -5.43
C LEU A 234 17.89 -1.51 -4.18
N GLY A 235 17.28 -1.11 -3.06
CA GLY A 235 17.91 -0.96 -1.75
C GLY A 235 17.92 -2.24 -0.91
N GLU A 236 18.40 -2.12 0.33
CA GLU A 236 18.39 -3.23 1.31
C GLU A 236 17.00 -3.57 1.85
N ASP A 237 16.05 -2.65 1.67
CA ASP A 237 14.65 -2.73 2.06
C ASP A 237 13.82 -3.68 1.19
N VAL A 238 14.44 -4.32 0.20
CA VAL A 238 13.81 -5.33 -0.64
C VAL A 238 14.60 -6.64 -0.74
N ILE A 239 13.87 -7.71 -1.06
CA ILE A 239 14.38 -9.01 -1.50
C ILE A 239 13.72 -9.41 -2.81
N CYS A 240 14.36 -10.30 -3.57
CA CYS A 240 13.84 -10.77 -4.84
C CYS A 240 13.57 -12.27 -4.82
N ALA A 241 12.53 -12.71 -5.54
CA ALA A 241 12.24 -14.12 -5.73
C ALA A 241 11.55 -14.37 -7.08
N GLY A 242 11.56 -15.62 -7.53
CA GLY A 242 10.92 -16.07 -8.77
C GLY A 242 11.91 -16.29 -9.91
N ASP A 243 11.36 -16.63 -11.07
CA ASP A 243 12.10 -16.83 -12.31
C ASP A 243 11.35 -16.21 -13.51
N TYR A 244 12.00 -16.21 -14.68
CA TYR A 244 11.54 -15.56 -15.92
C TYR A 244 10.11 -15.87 -16.36
N ILE A 245 9.59 -17.05 -16.03
CA ILE A 245 8.26 -17.50 -16.47
C ILE A 245 7.23 -17.25 -15.35
N HIS A 246 7.70 -17.15 -14.11
CA HIS A 246 6.89 -17.10 -12.90
C HIS A 246 7.39 -15.98 -11.98
N ALA A 247 7.47 -14.76 -12.52
CA ALA A 247 7.39 -13.57 -11.69
C ALA A 247 6.01 -13.63 -11.03
N ALA A 248 5.96 -14.34 -9.91
CA ALA A 248 4.76 -14.69 -9.23
C ALA A 248 4.32 -13.44 -8.49
N VAL A 249 3.69 -12.53 -9.24
CA VAL A 249 3.16 -11.31 -8.68
C VAL A 249 1.87 -11.72 -8.01
N GLY A 250 1.97 -12.17 -6.76
CA GLY A 250 0.82 -12.19 -5.88
C GLY A 250 0.13 -10.83 -5.89
N ASP A 251 -1.01 -10.73 -5.24
CA ASP A 251 -1.61 -9.43 -4.97
C ASP A 251 -0.62 -8.50 -4.26
N ARG A 252 -0.89 -7.20 -4.32
CA ARG A 252 -0.12 -6.24 -3.52
C ARG A 252 -0.17 -6.68 -2.07
N ALA A 253 1.00 -6.77 -1.43
CA ALA A 253 1.20 -7.26 -0.08
C ALA A 253 0.98 -8.77 0.18
N SER A 254 0.87 -9.62 -0.85
CA SER A 254 0.86 -11.09 -0.65
C SER A 254 2.11 -11.57 0.10
N PRO A 255 2.00 -12.53 1.03
CA PRO A 255 3.10 -12.98 1.87
C PRO A 255 4.09 -13.89 1.13
N LEU A 256 5.38 -13.61 1.30
CA LEU A 256 6.49 -14.48 0.92
C LEU A 256 7.04 -15.18 2.17
N ILE A 257 6.86 -16.49 2.25
CA ILE A 257 7.04 -17.31 3.45
C ILE A 257 8.29 -18.19 3.30
N ILE A 258 9.16 -18.15 4.30
CA ILE A 258 10.31 -19.07 4.44
C ILE A 258 9.95 -20.18 5.44
N ASN A 259 10.37 -21.41 5.16
CA ASN A 259 10.31 -22.51 6.11
C ASN A 259 11.60 -22.57 6.95
N ASP A 260 11.55 -22.07 8.18
CA ASP A 260 12.65 -22.15 9.15
C ASP A 260 12.52 -23.43 9.99
N GLN A 261 13.20 -24.49 9.56
CA GLN A 261 13.27 -25.77 10.28
C GLN A 261 11.90 -26.38 10.63
N GLY A 262 10.90 -26.19 9.78
CA GLY A 262 9.51 -26.64 9.98
C GLY A 262 8.56 -25.55 10.46
N THR A 263 9.06 -24.34 10.75
CA THR A 263 8.26 -23.19 11.19
C THR A 263 8.14 -22.16 10.06
N PRO A 264 6.93 -21.87 9.57
CA PRO A 264 6.75 -20.82 8.56
C PRO A 264 6.98 -19.44 9.17
N LYS A 265 7.82 -18.63 8.54
CA LYS A 265 8.06 -17.23 8.89
C LYS A 265 7.89 -16.32 7.69
N LEU A 266 7.48 -15.08 7.92
CA LEU A 266 7.27 -14.10 6.86
C LEU A 266 8.59 -13.44 6.47
N ALA A 267 9.13 -13.77 5.29
CA ALA A 267 10.38 -13.21 4.78
C ALA A 267 10.16 -11.89 4.03
N GLY A 268 8.99 -11.70 3.42
CA GLY A 268 8.64 -10.48 2.71
C GLY A 268 7.17 -10.38 2.36
N ILE A 269 6.78 -9.24 1.80
CA ILE A 269 5.46 -9.03 1.19
C ILE A 269 5.63 -8.47 -0.21
N THR A 270 4.73 -8.80 -1.15
CA THR A 270 4.80 -8.28 -2.53
C THR A 270 4.78 -6.76 -2.51
N SER A 271 5.83 -6.13 -3.03
CA SER A 271 5.94 -4.66 -3.15
C SER A 271 5.60 -4.25 -4.57
N TRP A 272 6.43 -4.70 -5.52
CA TRP A 272 6.23 -4.45 -6.93
C TRP A 272 6.86 -5.56 -7.78
N GLY A 273 6.52 -5.51 -9.05
CA GLY A 273 6.83 -6.55 -10.00
C GLY A 273 5.71 -6.49 -11.01
N ASN A 274 6.06 -6.29 -12.28
CA ASN A 274 5.15 -6.25 -13.41
C ASN A 274 4.36 -4.93 -13.62
N LYS A 275 5.06 -3.94 -14.21
CA LYS A 275 4.45 -2.96 -15.14
C LYS A 275 4.13 -3.71 -16.45
N SER A 276 2.96 -4.33 -16.55
CA SER A 276 2.48 -5.08 -17.73
C SER A 276 3.22 -6.38 -18.08
N PHE A 277 2.43 -7.44 -18.18
CA PHE A 277 2.86 -8.84 -18.15
C PHE A 277 3.87 -9.20 -19.25
N SER A 278 4.96 -9.86 -18.83
CA SER A 278 5.94 -10.69 -19.58
C SER A 278 7.41 -10.25 -19.54
N ASP A 279 7.72 -9.06 -19.01
CA ASP A 279 9.05 -8.49 -19.24
C ASP A 279 9.97 -8.39 -18.02
N THR A 280 9.50 -8.50 -16.77
CA THR A 280 10.35 -8.40 -15.56
C THR A 280 10.81 -9.78 -15.05
N PRO A 281 12.11 -10.04 -14.83
CA PRO A 281 12.61 -11.39 -14.55
C PRO A 281 12.37 -11.90 -13.12
N TYR A 282 12.11 -11.02 -12.15
CA TYR A 282 12.00 -11.37 -10.73
C TYR A 282 10.88 -10.57 -10.03
N GLY A 283 10.15 -11.15 -9.07
CA GLY A 283 9.30 -10.39 -8.17
C GLY A 283 10.13 -9.63 -7.12
N VAL A 284 9.71 -8.43 -6.73
CA VAL A 284 10.33 -7.61 -5.69
C VAL A 284 9.41 -7.52 -4.48
N TYR A 285 9.96 -7.89 -3.32
CA TYR A 285 9.23 -8.01 -2.07
C TYR A 285 9.88 -7.12 -1.02
N THR A 286 9.10 -6.43 -0.19
CA THR A 286 9.65 -5.68 0.94
C THR A 286 10.34 -6.65 1.91
N ASN A 287 11.57 -6.33 2.32
CA ASN A 287 12.39 -7.13 3.21
C ASN A 287 11.88 -7.03 4.65
N VAL A 288 11.07 -8.01 5.09
CA VAL A 288 10.51 -8.04 6.46
C VAL A 288 11.59 -8.16 7.52
N GLY A 289 12.72 -8.83 7.22
CA GLY A 289 13.84 -8.94 8.15
C GLY A 289 14.48 -7.59 8.49
N LEU A 290 14.51 -6.64 7.54
CA LEU A 290 15.04 -5.30 7.78
C LEU A 290 14.14 -4.46 8.70
N VAL A 291 12.83 -4.64 8.59
CA VAL A 291 11.81 -3.88 9.34
C VAL A 291 11.19 -4.68 10.49
N HIS A 292 11.82 -5.78 10.90
CA HIS A 292 11.33 -6.69 11.94
C HIS A 292 11.00 -5.95 13.23
N ASP A 293 11.95 -5.16 13.75
CA ASP A 293 11.79 -4.42 15.00
C ASP A 293 10.65 -3.39 14.91
N TRP A 294 10.47 -2.77 13.73
CA TRP A 294 9.37 -1.84 13.50
C TRP A 294 8.00 -2.53 13.58
N ILE A 295 7.87 -3.73 13.00
CA ILE A 295 6.65 -4.54 13.08
C ILE A 295 6.39 -4.98 14.53
N GLU A 296 7.40 -5.55 15.21
CA GLU A 296 7.27 -6.05 16.58
C GLU A 296 6.84 -4.96 17.56
N ASN A 297 7.38 -3.74 17.41
CA ASN A 297 6.99 -2.60 18.22
C ASN A 297 5.49 -2.27 18.04
N ILE A 298 4.95 -2.35 16.82
CA ILE A 298 3.51 -2.09 16.61
C ILE A 298 2.66 -3.19 17.25
N ILE A 299 2.96 -4.46 16.98
CA ILE A 299 2.06 -5.57 17.35
C ILE A 299 2.08 -5.91 18.84
N THR A 300 3.14 -5.56 19.55
CA THR A 300 3.23 -5.74 21.01
C THR A 300 2.56 -4.60 21.79
N GLY A 301 1.86 -3.68 21.10
CA GLY A 301 1.27 -2.48 21.69
C GLY A 301 2.32 -1.47 22.11
N GLN A 302 3.56 -1.67 21.68
CA GLN A 302 4.71 -0.85 21.97
C GLN A 302 4.80 0.29 20.95
N TRP A 303 3.69 0.96 20.66
CA TRP A 303 3.64 2.07 19.72
C TRP A 303 2.56 3.05 20.18
N ALA A 304 2.89 4.33 20.30
CA ALA A 304 1.86 5.37 20.40
C ALA A 304 1.27 5.54 19.00
N THR A 305 -0.02 5.21 18.82
CA THR A 305 -0.75 5.33 17.54
C THR A 305 -0.27 6.54 16.74
N PRO A 306 0.06 6.42 15.44
CA PRO A 306 0.35 7.55 14.57
C PRO A 306 -0.69 8.62 14.82
N ILE A 307 -0.25 9.79 15.29
CA ILE A 307 -1.21 10.77 15.75
C ILE A 307 -1.72 11.49 14.52
N LYS A 308 -2.94 11.13 14.13
CA LYS A 308 -3.66 11.83 13.08
C LYS A 308 -4.40 13.01 13.69
N ALA A 309 -4.08 14.21 13.24
CA ALA A 309 -4.84 15.40 13.57
C ALA A 309 -5.26 16.13 12.29
N ASP A 310 -6.57 16.17 12.05
CA ASP A 310 -7.16 16.84 10.90
C ASP A 310 -7.43 18.33 11.24
N SER A 311 -7.04 19.23 10.35
CA SER A 311 -7.35 20.66 10.45
C SER A 311 -8.03 21.17 9.18
N TYR A 312 -9.29 21.56 9.35
CA TYR A 312 -10.14 22.17 8.34
C TYR A 312 -10.25 23.66 8.60
N SER A 313 -9.63 24.47 7.74
CA SER A 313 -9.67 25.93 7.91
C SER A 313 -9.25 26.65 6.65
N ASP A 314 -9.91 27.77 6.35
CA ASP A 314 -9.48 28.71 5.31
C ASP A 314 -8.28 29.55 5.73
N GLU A 315 -7.92 29.52 7.02
CA GLU A 315 -6.75 30.22 7.52
C GLU A 315 -5.46 29.58 7.01
N LYS A 316 -4.55 30.42 6.53
CA LYS A 316 -3.20 30.03 6.11
C LYS A 316 -2.39 29.45 7.27
N VAL A 317 -2.63 29.92 8.49
CA VAL A 317 -1.94 29.46 9.70
C VAL A 317 -2.96 28.92 10.67
N VAL A 318 -2.79 27.67 11.11
CA VAL A 318 -3.71 26.96 12.01
C VAL A 318 -2.99 26.45 13.25
N LEU A 319 -3.75 26.26 14.33
CA LEU A 319 -3.30 25.54 15.52
C LEU A 319 -3.95 24.15 15.51
N VAL A 320 -3.14 23.12 15.69
CA VAL A 320 -3.55 21.71 15.61
C VAL A 320 -3.19 21.03 16.91
N ASP A 321 -4.21 20.60 17.65
CA ASP A 321 -4.02 19.84 18.89
C ASP A 321 -3.84 18.35 18.58
N VAL A 322 -2.76 17.79 19.12
CA VAL A 322 -2.29 16.43 18.88
C VAL A 322 -2.29 15.71 20.23
N PRO A 323 -3.25 14.80 20.49
CA PRO A 323 -3.24 14.00 21.70
C PRO A 323 -2.18 12.90 21.60
N VAL A 324 -1.32 12.80 22.62
CA VAL A 324 -0.35 11.71 22.75
C VAL A 324 -0.85 10.79 23.86
N GLU A 325 -1.09 9.52 23.53
CA GLU A 325 -1.60 8.52 24.47
C GLU A 325 -0.59 7.37 24.60
N ASN A 326 -0.27 6.97 25.83
CA ASN A 326 0.62 5.85 26.07
C ASN A 326 -0.16 4.54 26.20
N HIS A 327 -0.32 3.85 25.07
CA HIS A 327 -0.90 2.50 25.02
C HIS A 327 0.12 1.38 25.25
N SER A 328 1.37 1.72 25.55
CA SER A 328 2.44 0.74 25.72
C SER A 328 2.50 0.18 27.13
N GLN A 329 3.24 -0.92 27.30
CA GLN A 329 3.40 -1.56 28.61
C GLN A 329 4.44 -0.86 29.51
N GLN A 330 5.04 0.24 29.06
CA GLN A 330 6.10 0.96 29.77
C GLN A 330 5.85 2.48 29.73
N PRO A 331 6.23 3.22 30.77
CA PRO A 331 6.22 4.68 30.70
C PRO A 331 7.25 5.17 29.68
N PHE A 332 7.00 6.31 29.04
CA PHE A 332 7.97 6.94 28.15
C PHE A 332 7.99 8.45 28.31
N THR A 333 9.11 9.06 27.93
CA THR A 333 9.30 10.51 27.92
C THR A 333 9.56 10.98 26.51
N ILE A 334 8.90 12.06 26.08
CA ILE A 334 9.24 12.74 24.83
C ILE A 334 10.51 13.56 25.06
N THR A 335 11.57 13.22 24.33
CA THR A 335 12.90 13.82 24.48
C THR A 335 13.18 14.91 23.46
N ASP A 336 12.60 14.80 22.27
CA ASP A 336 12.75 15.79 21.21
C ASP A 336 11.55 15.73 20.23
N ILE A 337 11.35 16.79 19.46
CA ILE A 337 10.25 16.89 18.49
C ILE A 337 10.82 17.30 17.14
N ASN A 338 10.70 16.41 16.16
CA ASN A 338 11.08 16.68 14.78
C ASN A 338 9.95 17.43 14.06
N LEU A 339 10.22 18.66 13.62
CA LEU A 339 9.24 19.51 12.93
C LEU A 339 9.71 19.82 11.51
N PRO A 340 8.86 19.63 10.48
CA PRO A 340 9.17 20.02 9.10
C PRO A 340 9.08 21.54 8.92
N GLU A 341 9.47 22.02 7.73
CA GLU A 341 9.29 23.43 7.35
C GLU A 341 7.81 23.83 7.45
N GLY A 342 7.56 25.08 7.89
CA GLY A 342 6.21 25.59 8.11
C GLY A 342 5.50 25.09 9.38
N VAL A 343 6.09 24.21 10.18
CA VAL A 343 5.50 23.74 11.45
C VAL A 343 6.33 24.19 12.65
N THR A 344 5.65 24.69 13.67
CA THR A 344 6.26 25.12 14.95
C THR A 344 5.45 24.60 16.12
N LEU A 345 6.09 24.41 17.28
CA LEU A 345 5.40 24.04 18.51
C LEU A 345 4.82 25.30 19.18
N ASP A 346 3.51 25.32 19.40
CA ASP A 346 2.81 26.41 20.09
C ASP A 346 2.70 26.13 21.59
N SER A 347 2.29 24.92 21.96
CA SER A 347 2.15 24.50 23.36
C SER A 347 2.54 23.03 23.56
N ASN A 348 3.09 22.72 24.74
CA ASN A 348 3.50 21.36 25.14
C ASN A 348 2.93 21.02 26.51
N TRP A 349 2.07 19.99 26.58
CA TRP A 349 1.57 19.43 27.83
C TRP A 349 2.10 18.02 28.10
N CYS A 350 3.11 17.60 27.35
CA CYS A 350 3.80 16.30 27.40
C CYS A 350 5.22 16.40 27.96
N ASP A 351 5.51 17.40 28.79
CA ASP A 351 6.85 17.65 29.38
C ASP A 351 7.24 16.64 30.48
N SER A 352 6.29 15.85 30.96
CA SER A 352 6.51 14.81 31.97
C SER A 352 6.51 13.41 31.36
N GLU A 353 7.19 12.48 32.03
CA GLU A 353 7.10 11.05 31.70
C GLU A 353 5.64 10.59 31.70
N LEU A 354 5.18 10.12 30.55
CA LEU A 354 3.81 9.69 30.31
C LEU A 354 3.65 8.24 30.78
N GLN A 355 2.86 8.01 31.83
CA GLN A 355 2.65 6.67 32.37
C GLN A 355 1.73 5.84 31.45
N VAL A 356 1.69 4.53 31.67
CA VAL A 356 0.79 3.62 30.94
C VAL A 356 -0.66 4.07 31.10
N ASP A 357 -1.40 4.10 29.98
CA ASP A 357 -2.78 4.57 29.84
C ASP A 357 -3.00 6.06 30.14
N GLU A 358 -1.93 6.85 30.32
CA GLU A 358 -2.02 8.31 30.41
C GLU A 358 -2.00 8.98 29.04
N SER A 359 -2.56 10.19 28.99
CA SER A 359 -2.53 11.03 27.81
C SER A 359 -2.07 12.45 28.13
N CYS A 360 -1.46 13.09 27.13
CA CYS A 360 -1.07 14.48 27.14
C CYS A 360 -1.36 15.09 25.76
N SER A 361 -1.05 16.38 25.55
CA SER A 361 -1.32 17.04 24.28
C SER A 361 -0.22 18.00 23.86
N LEU A 362 0.06 18.04 22.56
CA LEU A 362 0.92 19.00 21.89
C LEU A 362 0.06 19.87 20.98
N THR A 363 0.31 21.18 20.94
CA THR A 363 -0.33 22.07 19.95
C THR A 363 0.72 22.50 18.94
N PHE A 364 0.51 22.17 17.67
CA PHE A 364 1.36 22.63 16.58
C PHE A 364 0.75 23.83 15.89
N ARG A 365 1.57 24.86 15.65
CA ARG A 365 1.25 25.97 14.76
C ARG A 365 1.78 25.67 13.37
N VAL A 366 0.88 25.50 12.42
CA VAL A 366 1.17 25.09 11.04
C VAL A 366 0.88 26.25 10.09
N ASN A 367 1.89 26.70 9.35
CA ASN A 367 1.76 27.57 8.19
C ASN A 367 1.70 26.70 6.93
N LYS A 368 0.49 26.54 6.39
CA LYS A 368 0.18 25.59 5.31
C LYS A 368 1.07 25.80 4.08
N GLU A 369 1.21 27.04 3.60
CA GLU A 369 1.99 27.31 2.39
C GLU A 369 3.50 27.07 2.58
N GLU A 370 4.05 27.39 3.77
CA GLU A 370 5.46 27.11 4.08
C GLU A 370 5.72 25.61 4.23
N ALA A 371 4.71 24.87 4.69
CA ALA A 371 4.75 23.41 4.75
C ALA A 371 4.48 22.73 3.39
N GLY A 372 4.38 23.49 2.30
CA GLY A 372 4.12 22.97 0.96
C GLY A 372 2.65 22.66 0.65
N HIS A 373 1.74 22.91 1.59
CA HIS A 373 0.30 22.75 1.37
C HIS A 373 -0.23 23.91 0.53
N MET A 374 -0.40 23.63 -0.76
CA MET A 374 -1.04 24.52 -1.72
C MET A 374 -2.56 24.40 -1.62
N ARG A 375 -3.24 25.47 -2.01
CA ARG A 375 -4.71 25.55 -1.96
C ARG A 375 -5.41 24.47 -2.81
N GLU A 376 -4.80 24.02 -3.91
CA GLU A 376 -5.21 22.85 -4.71
C GLU A 376 -5.31 21.53 -3.96
N ASN A 377 -4.54 21.35 -2.89
CA ASN A 377 -4.33 20.03 -2.30
C ASN A 377 -5.37 19.79 -1.21
N PHE A 378 -6.17 18.74 -1.35
CA PHE A 378 -7.09 18.28 -0.31
C PHE A 378 -6.44 17.18 0.52
N ASP A 379 -6.72 17.16 1.82
CA ASP A 379 -6.20 16.16 2.76
C ASP A 379 -4.67 16.01 2.62
N TYR A 380 -3.96 17.14 2.60
CA TYR A 380 -2.51 17.17 2.46
C TYR A 380 -1.85 16.79 3.80
N GLU A 381 -1.04 15.73 3.79
CA GLU A 381 -0.34 15.26 4.97
C GLU A 381 0.97 16.04 5.18
N ILE A 382 1.16 16.58 6.38
CA ILE A 382 2.43 17.13 6.85
C ILE A 382 2.97 16.20 7.94
N GLN A 383 4.14 15.61 7.70
CA GLN A 383 4.76 14.67 8.64
C GLN A 383 5.68 15.37 9.64
N ALA A 384 5.39 15.17 10.92
CA ALA A 384 6.22 15.51 12.06
C ALA A 384 6.55 14.24 12.87
N GLY A 385 7.27 14.36 13.97
CA GLY A 385 7.40 13.25 14.90
C GLY A 385 8.03 13.58 16.24
N LEU A 386 7.95 12.63 17.15
CA LEU A 386 8.33 12.76 18.55
C LEU A 386 9.41 11.72 18.85
N PHE A 387 10.59 12.14 19.25
CA PHE A 387 11.59 11.22 19.80
C PHE A 387 11.26 10.89 21.24
N VAL A 388 11.36 9.62 21.61
CA VAL A 388 11.00 9.15 22.95
C VAL A 388 12.09 8.27 23.57
N GLU A 389 12.15 8.26 24.89
CA GLU A 389 13.02 7.38 25.69
C GLU A 389 12.19 6.69 26.78
N GLY A 390 12.61 5.50 27.21
CA GLY A 390 11.88 4.68 28.18
C GLY A 390 10.83 3.76 27.55
N ALA A 391 10.49 4.04 26.29
CA ALA A 391 9.76 3.14 25.42
C ALA A 391 10.70 2.21 24.61
N PRO A 392 10.19 1.07 24.14
CA PRO A 392 10.87 0.17 23.19
C PRO A 392 11.01 0.75 21.78
N TYR A 393 10.31 1.84 21.49
CA TYR A 393 10.47 2.67 20.29
C TYR A 393 11.20 3.95 20.67
N SER A 394 11.93 4.53 19.71
CA SER A 394 12.62 5.81 19.88
C SER A 394 11.94 6.97 19.16
N TYR A 395 10.87 6.71 18.41
CA TYR A 395 10.22 7.70 17.55
C TYR A 395 8.72 7.40 17.37
N ILE A 396 7.86 8.42 17.49
CA ILE A 396 6.43 8.39 17.20
C ILE A 396 6.16 9.30 15.99
N PRO A 397 5.67 8.79 14.86
CA PRO A 397 5.26 9.63 13.75
C PRO A 397 3.97 10.40 14.07
N VAL A 398 3.91 11.66 13.62
CA VAL A 398 2.74 12.54 13.75
C VAL A 398 2.33 13.00 12.36
N SER A 399 1.09 12.75 11.98
CA SER A 399 0.54 13.11 10.68
C SER A 399 -0.49 14.22 10.85
N LEU A 400 -0.13 15.42 10.39
CA LEU A 400 -1.01 16.59 10.43
C LEU A 400 -1.70 16.74 9.07
N TRP A 401 -3.00 16.49 9.02
CA TRP A 401 -3.77 16.52 7.78
C TRP A 401 -4.41 17.87 7.57
N MET A 402 -4.04 18.53 6.48
CA MET A 402 -4.45 19.89 6.18
C MET A 402 -5.42 19.94 5.01
N THR A 403 -6.53 20.62 5.25
CA THR A 403 -7.51 20.92 4.21
C THR A 403 -7.89 22.40 4.28
N TYR A 404 -7.89 23.07 3.13
CA TYR A 404 -8.49 24.40 3.00
C TYR A 404 -10.01 24.25 2.90
N GLY A 405 -10.74 25.08 3.62
CA GLY A 405 -12.19 24.96 3.77
C GLY A 405 -12.63 24.03 4.89
N TYR A 406 -13.94 24.07 5.16
CA TYR A 406 -14.60 23.23 6.14
C TYR A 406 -15.39 22.12 5.44
N PRO A 407 -15.34 20.86 5.92
CA PRO A 407 -16.20 19.83 5.37
C PRO A 407 -17.65 20.23 5.63
N ILE A 408 -18.47 20.21 4.59
CA ILE A 408 -19.89 20.55 4.72
C ILE A 408 -20.58 19.35 5.37
N LYS A 409 -20.84 19.45 6.68
CA LYS A 409 -21.57 18.41 7.41
C LYS A 409 -23.07 18.65 7.27
N VAL A 410 -23.78 17.69 6.68
CA VAL A 410 -25.24 17.72 6.59
C VAL A 410 -25.80 16.49 7.26
N SER A 411 -26.54 16.69 8.35
CA SER A 411 -27.20 15.61 9.06
C SER A 411 -28.64 15.44 8.56
N SER A 412 -29.07 14.19 8.35
CA SER A 412 -30.47 13.89 8.11
C SER A 412 -30.99 12.81 9.04
N ASN A 413 -32.04 13.13 9.81
CA ASN A 413 -32.77 12.17 10.63
C ASN A 413 -34.09 11.82 9.94
N SER A 414 -34.19 10.59 9.44
CA SER A 414 -35.32 10.12 8.64
C SER A 414 -35.44 8.61 8.81
N ASP A 415 -36.58 8.10 9.25
CA ASP A 415 -36.82 6.65 9.36
C ASP A 415 -36.97 5.97 7.99
N ASN A 416 -37.01 6.74 6.91
CA ASN A 416 -37.11 6.20 5.57
C ASN A 416 -35.77 5.63 5.10
N ASN A 417 -35.82 4.42 4.51
CA ASN A 417 -34.65 3.79 3.89
C ASN A 417 -34.02 4.67 2.80
N VAL A 418 -34.83 5.50 2.11
CA VAL A 418 -34.34 6.48 1.13
C VAL A 418 -34.58 7.90 1.63
N THR A 419 -33.55 8.72 1.64
CA THR A 419 -33.56 10.09 2.15
C THR A 419 -32.89 11.04 1.15
N LEU A 420 -33.45 12.25 1.00
CA LEU A 420 -32.82 13.31 0.20
C LEU A 420 -32.04 14.25 1.13
N VAL A 421 -30.79 14.52 0.79
CA VAL A 421 -29.89 15.37 1.56
C VAL A 421 -29.37 16.46 0.64
N THR A 422 -29.70 17.72 0.94
CA THR A 422 -29.23 18.87 0.17
C THR A 422 -27.99 19.47 0.83
N VAL A 423 -26.92 19.55 0.07
CA VAL A 423 -25.63 20.13 0.46
C VAL A 423 -25.51 21.51 -0.18
N PRO A 424 -25.44 22.59 0.63
CA PRO A 424 -25.11 23.92 0.15
C PRO A 424 -23.61 24.03 -0.09
N VAL A 425 -23.21 24.44 -1.30
CA VAL A 425 -21.82 24.69 -1.68
C VAL A 425 -21.66 26.19 -1.87
N ASP A 426 -21.06 26.83 -0.87
CA ASP A 426 -20.83 28.27 -0.83
C ASP A 426 -19.57 28.64 -1.62
N ASN A 427 -19.67 29.64 -2.49
CA ASN A 427 -18.50 30.27 -3.07
C ASN A 427 -17.97 31.38 -2.16
N GLN A 428 -16.98 31.06 -1.33
CA GLN A 428 -16.29 32.02 -0.48
C GLN A 428 -15.08 32.68 -1.15
N HIS A 429 -14.92 32.53 -2.46
CA HIS A 429 -13.76 32.99 -3.21
C HIS A 429 -14.07 34.14 -4.16
N ASP A 430 -13.00 34.79 -4.64
CA ASP A 430 -13.07 35.97 -5.51
C ASP A 430 -13.38 35.64 -6.98
N GLU A 431 -13.24 34.37 -7.38
CA GLU A 431 -13.52 33.88 -8.73
C GLU A 431 -14.71 32.91 -8.74
N PRO A 432 -15.50 32.88 -9.83
CA PRO A 432 -16.59 31.93 -9.98
C PRO A 432 -16.09 30.51 -10.28
N PHE A 433 -16.78 29.48 -9.77
CA PHE A 433 -16.49 28.07 -10.07
C PHE A 433 -17.76 27.29 -10.38
N SER A 434 -17.62 26.18 -11.10
CA SER A 434 -18.66 25.16 -11.28
C SER A 434 -18.18 23.83 -10.73
N VAL A 435 -19.09 23.01 -10.21
CA VAL A 435 -18.80 21.61 -9.85
C VAL A 435 -18.88 20.75 -11.12
N THR A 436 -17.74 20.22 -11.54
CA THR A 436 -17.59 19.44 -12.78
C THR A 436 -17.78 17.94 -12.55
N GLU A 437 -17.26 17.43 -11.44
CA GLU A 437 -17.33 16.00 -11.08
C GLU A 437 -17.76 15.84 -9.63
N VAL A 438 -18.41 14.72 -9.33
CA VAL A 438 -18.79 14.36 -7.97
C VAL A 438 -18.56 12.87 -7.77
N TYR A 439 -17.69 12.54 -6.82
CA TYR A 439 -17.44 11.18 -6.35
C TYR A 439 -18.37 10.88 -5.18
N LEU A 440 -19.16 9.81 -5.31
CA LEU A 440 -20.23 9.45 -4.39
C LEU A 440 -19.92 8.09 -3.74
N PRO A 441 -20.20 7.94 -2.44
CA PRO A 441 -20.15 6.65 -1.78
C PRO A 441 -21.40 5.82 -2.11
N ASP A 442 -21.36 4.53 -1.81
CA ASP A 442 -22.46 3.62 -2.07
C ASP A 442 -23.78 4.03 -1.39
N GLY A 443 -24.88 3.70 -2.06
CA GLY A 443 -26.21 4.15 -1.70
C GLY A 443 -26.47 5.65 -1.95
N VAL A 444 -25.47 6.44 -2.36
CA VAL A 444 -25.63 7.87 -2.65
C VAL A 444 -25.66 8.13 -4.15
N THR A 445 -26.68 8.83 -4.61
CA THR A 445 -26.84 9.25 -6.00
C THR A 445 -27.15 10.74 -6.08
N ILE A 446 -26.79 11.40 -7.18
CA ILE A 446 -27.19 12.80 -7.39
C ILE A 446 -28.67 12.82 -7.75
N HIS A 447 -29.49 13.42 -6.90
CA HIS A 447 -30.88 13.73 -7.21
C HIS A 447 -30.97 14.97 -8.09
N ASP A 448 -30.22 16.02 -7.72
CA ASP A 448 -30.19 17.30 -8.44
C ASP A 448 -28.85 18.02 -8.20
N ASN A 449 -28.35 18.77 -9.18
CA ASN A 449 -27.09 19.50 -9.08
C ASN A 449 -27.20 20.89 -9.75
N HIS A 450 -27.42 21.92 -8.93
CA HIS A 450 -27.45 23.32 -9.37
C HIS A 450 -26.08 23.99 -9.41
N CYS A 451 -25.01 23.26 -9.11
CA CYS A 451 -23.64 23.75 -9.10
C CYS A 451 -22.90 23.55 -10.44
N ARG A 452 -23.57 23.02 -11.47
CA ARG A 452 -22.98 22.83 -12.82
C ARG A 452 -22.77 24.15 -13.57
N THR A 453 -23.44 25.21 -13.15
CA THR A 453 -23.24 26.56 -13.69
C THR A 453 -22.32 27.35 -12.76
N PRO A 454 -21.47 28.26 -13.30
CA PRO A 454 -20.56 29.06 -12.49
C PRO A 454 -21.28 29.79 -11.36
N VAL A 455 -20.89 29.51 -10.12
CA VAL A 455 -21.37 30.12 -8.89
C VAL A 455 -20.53 31.37 -8.65
N ALA A 456 -21.15 32.55 -8.66
CA ALA A 456 -20.43 33.80 -8.45
C ALA A 456 -19.86 33.92 -7.01
N PRO A 457 -18.83 34.74 -6.79
CA PRO A 457 -18.33 35.08 -5.46
C PRO A 457 -19.44 35.44 -4.47
N ALA A 458 -19.34 34.94 -3.24
CA ALA A 458 -20.31 35.11 -2.14
C ALA A 458 -21.72 34.56 -2.41
N ASN A 459 -21.92 33.75 -3.46
CA ASN A 459 -23.17 33.04 -3.71
C ASN A 459 -23.05 31.56 -3.35
N THR A 460 -24.20 30.92 -3.17
CA THR A 460 -24.34 29.50 -2.86
C THR A 460 -25.04 28.78 -3.99
N CYS A 461 -24.60 27.56 -4.29
CA CYS A 461 -25.38 26.60 -5.08
C CYS A 461 -25.71 25.37 -4.23
N ASN A 462 -26.65 24.54 -4.69
CA ASN A 462 -27.08 23.35 -3.95
C ASN A 462 -26.92 22.09 -4.80
N ILE A 463 -26.40 21.02 -4.20
CA ILE A 463 -26.47 19.67 -4.74
C ILE A 463 -27.34 18.85 -3.81
N THR A 464 -28.37 18.19 -4.35
CA THR A 464 -29.21 17.27 -3.60
C THR A 464 -28.81 15.85 -3.92
N PHE A 465 -28.48 15.10 -2.89
CA PHE A 465 -28.16 13.69 -2.94
C PHE A 465 -29.36 12.85 -2.50
N ARG A 466 -29.57 11.72 -3.16
CA ARG A 466 -30.48 10.66 -2.73
C ARG A 466 -29.65 9.57 -2.10
N VAL A 467 -29.83 9.36 -0.80
CA VAL A 467 -29.17 8.36 0.03
C VAL A 467 -30.13 7.19 0.27
N ASN A 468 -29.78 6.00 -0.18
CA ASN A 468 -30.40 4.73 0.17
C ASN A 468 -29.55 4.09 1.28
N LYS A 469 -30.09 4.05 2.49
CA LYS A 469 -29.36 3.67 3.71
C LYS A 469 -28.91 2.21 3.67
N GLU A 470 -29.76 1.31 3.22
CA GLU A 470 -29.42 -0.11 3.08
C GLU A 470 -28.28 -0.34 2.07
N GLU A 471 -28.34 0.31 0.90
CA GLU A 471 -27.25 0.25 -0.09
C GLU A 471 -25.97 0.94 0.40
N ALA A 472 -26.10 1.95 1.28
CA ALA A 472 -24.99 2.62 1.91
C ALA A 472 -24.40 1.85 3.10
N GLY A 473 -24.92 0.64 3.41
CA GLY A 473 -24.46 -0.18 4.53
C GLY A 473 -24.83 0.38 5.91
N ILE A 474 -25.88 1.20 6.00
CA ILE A 474 -26.39 1.77 7.25
C ILE A 474 -27.47 0.84 7.82
N GLU A 475 -27.17 0.19 8.94
CA GLU A 475 -28.04 -0.83 9.54
C GLU A 475 -29.08 -0.24 10.53
N PRO A 476 -30.20 -0.94 10.76
CA PRO A 476 -31.15 -0.57 11.82
C PRO A 476 -30.50 -0.72 13.21
N GLY A 477 -30.13 0.40 13.83
CA GLY A 477 -29.48 0.45 15.15
C GLY A 477 -28.21 1.30 15.18
N ASP A 478 -27.67 1.67 14.02
CA ASP A 478 -26.54 2.58 13.94
C ASP A 478 -26.93 4.00 14.38
N VAL A 479 -26.14 4.56 15.31
CA VAL A 479 -26.44 5.87 15.92
C VAL A 479 -26.02 7.02 15.00
N PHE A 480 -24.88 6.91 14.32
CA PHE A 480 -24.41 7.86 13.31
C PHE A 480 -23.55 7.16 12.26
N ASN A 481 -23.83 7.41 10.98
CA ASN A 481 -22.99 6.97 9.86
C ASN A 481 -22.62 8.17 8.98
N ASP A 482 -21.32 8.35 8.74
CA ASP A 482 -20.79 9.44 7.93
C ASP A 482 -20.47 8.96 6.51
N LEU A 483 -21.17 9.52 5.52
CA LEU A 483 -20.92 9.27 4.10
C LEU A 483 -20.18 10.46 3.49
N SER A 484 -18.94 10.24 3.02
CA SER A 484 -18.14 11.30 2.38
C SER A 484 -18.44 11.41 0.88
N VAL A 485 -18.84 12.59 0.44
CA VAL A 485 -18.99 12.97 -0.98
C VAL A 485 -17.90 13.98 -1.34
N LEU A 486 -17.20 13.76 -2.46
CA LEU A 486 -16.15 14.66 -2.95
C LEU A 486 -16.60 15.32 -4.26
N MET A 487 -16.51 16.65 -4.37
CA MET A 487 -16.95 17.44 -5.53
C MET A 487 -15.75 18.17 -6.14
N VAL A 488 -15.48 18.04 -7.44
CA VAL A 488 -14.36 18.70 -8.14
C VAL A 488 -14.85 19.97 -8.84
N THR A 489 -14.04 21.03 -8.88
CA THR A 489 -14.39 22.31 -9.52
C THR A 489 -13.49 22.68 -10.72
N ASP A 490 -13.98 23.50 -11.66
CA ASP A 490 -13.31 23.82 -12.95
C ASP A 490 -12.30 24.98 -12.92
N ASN A 491 -12.60 26.05 -12.18
CA ASN A 491 -11.86 27.33 -12.19
C ASN A 491 -11.28 27.72 -10.83
N ALA A 492 -11.47 26.86 -9.84
CA ALA A 492 -10.89 27.01 -8.53
C ALA A 492 -10.04 25.75 -8.29
N PRO A 493 -8.80 25.87 -7.80
CA PRO A 493 -7.98 24.71 -7.46
C PRO A 493 -8.56 24.04 -6.22
N TYR A 494 -9.75 23.42 -6.26
CA TYR A 494 -10.32 22.77 -5.08
C TYR A 494 -11.27 21.63 -5.45
N SER A 495 -11.24 20.62 -4.58
CA SER A 495 -12.37 19.73 -4.34
C SER A 495 -13.16 20.22 -3.12
N VAL A 496 -14.42 19.84 -2.97
CA VAL A 496 -15.27 20.14 -1.80
C VAL A 496 -15.71 18.81 -1.22
N ARG A 497 -15.41 18.59 0.06
CA ARG A 497 -15.88 17.40 0.78
C ARG A 497 -17.15 17.73 1.57
N ALA A 498 -18.20 16.96 1.33
CA ALA A 498 -19.39 16.97 2.15
C ALA A 498 -19.50 15.66 2.92
N ILE A 499 -19.80 15.74 4.21
CA ILE A 499 -20.04 14.57 5.07
C ILE A 499 -21.53 14.51 5.35
N LEU A 500 -22.20 13.49 4.82
CA LEU A 500 -23.62 13.24 5.04
C LEU A 500 -23.75 12.34 6.27
N THR A 501 -24.11 12.92 7.41
CA THR A 501 -24.34 12.17 8.64
C THR A 501 -25.77 11.66 8.68
N MET A 502 -25.94 10.34 8.61
CA MET A 502 -27.25 9.69 8.62
C MET A 502 -27.54 9.13 10.01
N ASN A 503 -28.75 9.39 10.53
CA ASN A 503 -29.27 8.76 11.74
C ASN A 503 -30.54 7.94 11.41
N ASN A 504 -30.69 6.79 12.06
CA ASN A 504 -31.89 5.97 12.14
C ASN A 504 -32.60 6.23 13.50
N GLY A 505 -33.22 7.42 13.65
CA GLY A 505 -34.12 7.73 14.76
C GLY A 505 -33.42 8.05 16.07
#